data_AF-W2VAZ7-F1
#
_entry.id   AF-W2VAZ7-F1
#
_cell.length_a   1.000
_cell.length_b   1.000
_cell.length_c   1.000
_cell.angle_alpha   90.00
_cell.angle_beta   90.00
_cell.angle_gamma   90.00
#
_symmetry.space_group_name_H-M   'P 1'
#
loop_
_entity.id
_entity.type
_entity.pdbx_description
1 polymer ?
#
loop_
_entity_poly.entity_id
_entity_poly.type
_entity_poly.pdbx_seq_one_letter_code
_entity_poly.pdbx_strand_id
1 'polypeptide(L)'
;MAYVKVPKDLSKVKTKVALNLTKRQLIGFSIAGLLGFPVYLLCKNFLSTDISMILMSIVVLPILFATLYEKDNLPFEKHLAYIVRFHKAEKIRVYKIKSIYNTDKKDKIKEKIIINKSGLKSNGRRRIE
;
A
#
# COMPACT_ATOMS: atom_id res chain seq x y z
N MET A 1 -31.82 -35.62 12.63
CA MET A 1 -31.36 -34.29 12.16
C MET A 1 -30.97 -34.43 10.69
N ALA A 2 -31.53 -33.59 9.80
CA ALA A 2 -31.26 -33.67 8.36
C ALA A 2 -29.87 -33.09 8.05
N TYR A 3 -28.96 -33.94 7.57
CA TYR A 3 -27.61 -33.55 7.19
C TYR A 3 -27.62 -32.86 5.83
N VAL A 4 -27.54 -31.53 5.82
CA VAL A 4 -27.37 -30.76 4.60
C VAL A 4 -25.87 -30.65 4.31
N LYS A 5 -25.44 -31.02 3.09
CA LYS A 5 -24.05 -30.81 2.67
C LYS A 5 -23.77 -29.32 2.60
N VAL A 6 -23.26 -28.76 3.68
CA VAL A 6 -22.71 -27.41 3.70
C VAL A 6 -21.36 -27.45 2.99
N PRO A 7 -21.15 -26.68 1.92
CA PRO A 7 -19.85 -26.58 1.29
C PRO A 7 -18.85 -26.02 2.31
N LYS A 8 -17.68 -26.65 2.39
CA LYS A 8 -16.68 -26.42 3.44
C LYS A 8 -16.14 -24.98 3.50
N ASP A 9 -16.34 -24.19 2.43
CA ASP A 9 -15.84 -22.83 2.27
C ASP A 9 -16.95 -21.82 1.89
N LEU A 10 -17.88 -21.54 2.81
CA LEU A 10 -18.85 -20.43 2.67
C LEU A 10 -18.19 -19.06 2.45
N SER A 11 -16.94 -18.88 2.91
CA SER A 11 -16.13 -17.66 2.77
C SER A 11 -15.65 -17.37 1.34
N LYS A 12 -15.74 -18.34 0.41
CA LYS A 12 -15.39 -18.15 -1.01
C LYS A 12 -16.53 -17.56 -1.83
N VAL A 13 -17.75 -17.49 -1.28
CA VAL A 13 -18.90 -16.91 -1.98
C VAL A 13 -18.77 -15.39 -1.97
N LYS A 14 -18.22 -14.84 -3.05
CA LYS A 14 -18.17 -13.39 -3.26
C LYS A 14 -19.60 -12.86 -3.41
N THR A 15 -19.98 -11.89 -2.59
CA THR A 15 -21.24 -11.17 -2.74
C THR A 15 -21.18 -10.31 -4.01
N LYS A 16 -21.81 -10.80 -5.07
CA LYS A 16 -21.96 -10.08 -6.34
C LYS A 16 -23.14 -9.13 -6.20
N VAL A 17 -22.94 -7.85 -6.49
CA VAL A 17 -23.94 -6.81 -6.13
C VAL A 17 -24.89 -6.54 -7.29
N ALA A 18 -24.36 -6.40 -8.51
CA ALA A 18 -25.15 -6.26 -9.73
C ALA A 18 -24.37 -6.88 -10.90
N LEU A 19 -25.07 -7.47 -11.88
CA LEU A 19 -24.48 -8.01 -13.12
C LEU A 19 -23.34 -9.02 -12.92
N ASN A 20 -23.38 -9.81 -11.84
CA ASN A 20 -22.30 -10.72 -11.46
C ASN A 20 -20.94 -10.06 -11.12
N LEU A 21 -20.89 -8.74 -10.91
CA LEU A 21 -19.68 -7.98 -10.58
C LEU A 21 -19.56 -7.65 -9.09
N THR A 22 -18.31 -7.51 -8.62
CA THR A 22 -18.00 -7.07 -7.26
C THR A 22 -18.09 -5.55 -7.14
N LYS A 23 -18.31 -5.02 -5.92
CA LYS A 23 -18.35 -3.56 -5.67
C LYS A 23 -17.11 -2.83 -6.20
N ARG A 24 -15.95 -3.49 -6.11
CA ARG A 24 -14.66 -2.96 -6.57
C ARG A 24 -14.61 -2.82 -8.09
N GLN A 25 -15.13 -3.81 -8.81
CA GLN A 25 -15.22 -3.75 -10.27
C GLN A 25 -16.11 -2.60 -10.71
N LEU A 26 -17.24 -2.37 -10.03
CA LEU A 26 -18.14 -1.26 -10.35
C LEU A 26 -17.48 0.12 -10.19
N ILE A 27 -16.76 0.33 -9.07
CA ILE A 27 -15.98 1.57 -8.85
C ILE A 27 -14.90 1.71 -9.93
N GLY A 28 -14.21 0.63 -10.24
CA GLY A 28 -13.18 0.58 -11.27
C GLY A 28 -13.69 0.92 -12.68
N PHE A 29 -14.83 0.36 -13.08
CA PHE A 29 -15.49 0.65 -14.35
C PHE A 29 -15.98 2.11 -14.41
N SER A 30 -16.46 2.65 -13.29
CA SER A 30 -16.83 4.07 -13.21
C SER A 30 -15.63 4.99 -13.48
N ILE A 31 -14.47 4.71 -12.90
CA ILE A 31 -13.25 5.49 -13.12
C ILE A 31 -12.75 5.34 -14.55
N ALA A 32 -12.77 4.11 -15.08
CA ALA A 32 -12.41 3.82 -16.47
C ALA A 32 -13.28 4.60 -17.47
N GLY A 33 -14.60 4.63 -17.26
CA GLY A 33 -15.52 5.42 -18.09
C GLY A 33 -15.26 6.92 -17.97
N LEU A 34 -15.06 7.40 -16.74
CA LEU A 34 -14.80 8.82 -16.46
C LEU A 34 -13.48 9.31 -17.04
N LEU A 35 -12.47 8.46 -17.19
CA LEU A 35 -11.20 8.80 -17.86
C LEU A 35 -11.23 8.57 -19.37
N GLY A 36 -11.85 7.48 -19.83
CA GLY A 36 -11.91 7.16 -21.26
C GLY A 36 -12.74 8.16 -22.06
N PHE A 37 -13.89 8.57 -21.53
CA PHE A 37 -14.78 9.51 -22.22
C PHE A 37 -14.15 10.89 -22.48
N PRO A 38 -13.55 11.59 -21.50
CA PRO A 38 -12.90 12.87 -21.76
C PRO A 38 -11.68 12.73 -22.65
N VAL A 39 -10.91 11.63 -22.55
CA VAL A 39 -9.79 11.37 -23.46
C VAL A 39 -10.28 11.27 -24.91
N TYR A 40 -11.39 10.57 -25.15
CA TYR A 40 -11.99 10.51 -26.48
C TYR A 40 -12.45 11.88 -26.98
N LEU A 41 -13.16 12.65 -26.15
CA LEU A 41 -13.64 13.99 -26.53
C LEU A 41 -12.49 14.95 -26.86
N LEU A 42 -11.40 14.91 -26.09
CA LEU A 42 -10.21 15.72 -26.34
C LEU A 42 -9.50 15.30 -27.62
N CYS A 43 -9.27 13.99 -27.82
CA CYS A 43 -8.58 13.49 -29.00
C CYS A 43 -9.39 13.66 -30.28
N LYS A 44 -10.72 13.56 -30.24
CA LYS A 44 -11.61 13.74 -31.40
C LYS A 44 -11.45 15.10 -32.07
N ASN A 45 -11.07 16.13 -31.31
CA ASN A 45 -10.87 17.48 -31.85
C ASN A 45 -9.57 17.62 -32.65
N PHE A 46 -8.58 16.76 -32.41
CA PHE A 46 -7.25 16.84 -33.03
C PHE A 46 -6.96 15.67 -34.00
N LEU A 47 -7.58 14.50 -33.79
CA LEU A 47 -7.35 13.28 -34.56
C LEU A 47 -8.65 12.72 -35.15
N SER A 48 -8.51 11.87 -36.17
CA SER A 48 -9.61 11.07 -36.72
C SER A 48 -10.31 10.25 -35.63
N THR A 49 -11.60 9.95 -35.86
CA THR A 49 -12.44 9.20 -34.93
C THR A 49 -11.86 7.84 -34.56
N ASP A 50 -11.30 7.14 -35.55
CA ASP A 50 -10.79 5.78 -35.38
C ASP A 50 -9.54 5.78 -34.49
N ILE A 51 -8.64 6.74 -34.71
CA ILE A 51 -7.42 6.89 -33.91
C ILE A 51 -7.79 7.30 -32.47
N SER A 52 -8.78 8.16 -32.31
CA SER A 52 -9.28 8.58 -30.99
C SER A 52 -9.88 7.42 -30.21
N MET A 53 -10.61 6.50 -30.87
CA MET A 53 -11.15 5.29 -30.23
C MET A 53 -10.05 4.30 -29.83
N ILE A 54 -9.03 4.13 -30.67
CA ILE A 54 -7.86 3.30 -30.35
C ILE A 54 -7.12 3.87 -29.14
N LEU A 55 -6.88 5.18 -29.13
CA LEU A 55 -6.18 5.86 -28.04
C LEU A 55 -6.96 5.78 -26.72
N MET A 56 -8.28 6.02 -26.76
CA MET A 56 -9.15 5.79 -25.61
C MET A 56 -9.03 4.36 -25.08
N SER A 57 -9.04 3.36 -25.97
CA SER A 57 -8.95 1.94 -25.60
C SER A 57 -7.61 1.64 -24.93
N ILE A 58 -6.50 2.16 -25.46
CA ILE A 58 -5.15 1.99 -24.87
C ILE A 58 -5.09 2.58 -23.45
N VAL A 59 -5.76 3.71 -23.19
CA VAL A 59 -5.80 4.34 -21.86
C VAL A 59 -6.69 3.57 -20.89
N VAL A 60 -7.83 3.08 -21.36
CA VAL A 60 -8.82 2.39 -20.53
C VAL A 60 -8.39 0.96 -20.19
N LEU A 61 -7.72 0.26 -21.11
CA LEU A 61 -7.30 -1.14 -20.95
C LEU A 61 -6.44 -1.43 -19.70
N PRO A 62 -5.39 -0.67 -19.35
CA PRO A 62 -4.63 -0.90 -18.12
C PRO A 62 -5.46 -0.66 -16.85
N ILE A 63 -6.40 0.29 -16.89
CA ILE A 63 -7.33 0.54 -15.77
C ILE A 63 -8.28 -0.64 -15.61
N LEU A 64 -8.86 -1.13 -16.72
CA LEU A 64 -9.71 -2.31 -16.70
C LEU A 64 -8.97 -3.56 -16.23
N PHE A 65 -7.71 -3.73 -16.64
CA PHE A 65 -6.89 -4.82 -16.14
C PHE A 65 -6.71 -4.72 -14.63
N ALA A 66 -6.35 -3.55 -14.10
CA ALA A 66 -6.17 -3.35 -12.66
C ALA A 66 -7.46 -3.61 -11.84
N THR A 67 -8.63 -3.36 -12.42
CA THR A 67 -9.91 -3.52 -11.71
C THR A 67 -10.43 -4.95 -11.75
N LEU A 68 -10.22 -5.65 -12.87
CA LEU A 68 -10.61 -7.05 -13.06
C LEU A 68 -9.58 -8.04 -12.49
N TYR A 69 -8.31 -7.65 -12.40
CA TYR A 69 -7.25 -8.53 -11.96
C TYR A 69 -7.36 -8.84 -10.47
N GLU A 70 -7.62 -10.11 -10.17
CA GLU A 70 -7.62 -10.67 -8.83
C GLU A 70 -6.71 -11.91 -8.83
N LYS A 71 -5.58 -11.83 -8.11
CA LYS A 71 -4.66 -12.96 -7.94
C LYS A 71 -4.88 -13.54 -6.55
N ASP A 72 -5.24 -14.82 -6.46
CA ASP A 72 -5.45 -15.53 -5.17
C ASP A 72 -6.48 -14.86 -4.23
N ASN A 73 -7.51 -14.20 -4.81
CA ASN A 73 -8.46 -13.33 -4.10
C ASN A 73 -7.87 -12.05 -3.49
N LEU A 74 -6.60 -11.75 -3.79
CA LEU A 74 -5.97 -10.49 -3.44
C LEU A 74 -6.22 -9.45 -4.56
N PRO A 75 -6.77 -8.29 -4.23
CA PRO A 75 -6.93 -7.20 -5.19
C PRO A 75 -5.58 -6.64 -5.66
N PHE A 76 -5.52 -6.17 -6.91
CA PHE A 76 -4.33 -5.54 -7.49
C PHE A 76 -3.75 -4.41 -6.63
N GLU A 77 -4.59 -3.57 -6.03
CA GLU A 77 -4.18 -2.49 -5.12
C GLU A 77 -3.32 -3.00 -3.94
N LYS A 78 -3.72 -4.12 -3.32
CA LYS A 78 -2.95 -4.74 -2.23
C LYS A 78 -1.67 -5.36 -2.75
N HIS A 79 -1.71 -5.95 -3.94
CA HIS A 79 -0.52 -6.51 -4.56
C HIS A 79 0.54 -5.43 -4.83
N LEU A 80 0.12 -4.29 -5.41
CA LEU A 80 0.96 -3.12 -5.61
C LEU A 80 1.50 -2.57 -4.29
N ALA A 81 0.66 -2.45 -3.26
CA ALA A 81 1.08 -2.01 -1.94
C ALA A 81 2.16 -2.91 -1.32
N TYR A 82 2.07 -4.23 -1.52
CA TYR A 82 3.12 -5.16 -1.09
C TYR A 82 4.41 -5.00 -1.88
N ILE A 83 4.33 -4.84 -3.19
CA ILE A 83 5.51 -4.59 -4.03
C ILE A 83 6.22 -3.31 -3.58
N VAL A 84 5.47 -2.22 -3.37
CA VAL A 84 6.03 -0.94 -2.91
C VAL A 84 6.61 -1.07 -1.50
N ARG A 85 5.91 -1.72 -0.58
CA ARG A 85 6.40 -1.97 0.79
C ARG A 85 7.67 -2.79 0.78
N PHE A 86 7.76 -3.79 -0.08
CA PHE A 86 8.95 -4.62 -0.23
C PHE A 86 10.14 -3.79 -0.75
N HIS A 87 9.93 -2.92 -1.73
CA HIS A 87 11.00 -2.05 -2.25
C HIS A 87 11.44 -0.96 -1.26
N LYS A 88 10.53 -0.46 -0.43
CA LYS A 88 10.83 0.54 0.61
C LYS A 88 11.39 -0.05 1.90
N ALA A 89 11.21 -1.34 2.15
CA ALA A 89 11.70 -2.00 3.34
C ALA A 89 13.23 -2.11 3.31
N GLU A 90 13.86 -1.88 4.46
CA GLU A 90 15.29 -2.19 4.62
C GLU A 90 15.51 -3.68 4.34
N LYS A 91 16.41 -3.97 3.39
CA LYS A 91 16.70 -5.35 2.96
C LYS A 91 17.32 -6.20 4.07
N ILE A 92 17.93 -5.56 5.07
CA ILE A 92 18.55 -6.21 6.21
C ILE A 92 17.50 -6.30 7.33
N ARG A 93 17.09 -7.52 7.68
CA ARG A 93 16.27 -7.74 8.89
C ARG A 93 17.15 -7.54 10.12
N VAL A 94 17.13 -6.35 10.73
CA VAL A 94 17.81 -6.10 12.00
C VAL A 94 17.00 -6.75 13.13
N TYR A 95 17.46 -7.91 13.61
CA TYR A 95 16.86 -8.58 14.77
C TYR A 95 17.10 -7.74 16.04
N LYS A 96 16.04 -7.12 16.56
CA LYS A 96 16.07 -6.44 17.86
C LYS A 96 15.59 -7.40 18.95
N ILE A 97 16.54 -7.99 19.67
CA ILE A 97 16.24 -8.72 20.92
C ILE A 97 15.94 -7.68 22.01
N LYS A 98 14.71 -7.70 22.54
CA LYS A 98 14.39 -7.07 23.83
C LYS A 98 14.64 -8.11 24.92
N SER A 99 15.83 -8.06 25.53
CA SER A 99 16.09 -8.85 26.74
C SER A 99 15.33 -8.21 27.91
N ILE A 100 14.47 -9.01 28.54
CA ILE A 100 13.65 -8.63 29.70
C ILE A 100 14.50 -8.16 30.89
N TYR A 101 15.78 -8.54 30.94
CA TYR A 101 16.69 -8.32 32.08
C TYR A 101 17.59 -7.08 31.95
N ASN A 102 17.62 -6.42 30.78
CA ASN A 102 18.62 -5.39 30.47
C ASN A 102 18.07 -3.99 30.17
N THR A 103 16.76 -3.76 30.30
CA THR A 103 16.16 -2.44 30.05
C THR A 103 16.57 -1.44 31.13
N ASP A 104 16.42 -1.80 32.41
CA ASP A 104 16.63 -0.87 33.52
C ASP A 104 18.09 -0.43 33.69
N LYS A 105 19.05 -1.28 33.29
CA LYS A 105 20.48 -0.94 33.35
C LYS A 105 20.89 0.01 32.23
N LYS A 106 20.29 -0.10 31.04
CA LYS A 106 20.65 0.75 29.89
C LYS A 106 20.24 2.20 30.11
N ASP A 107 19.07 2.44 30.70
CA ASP A 107 18.58 3.79 30.95
C ASP A 107 19.41 4.50 32.03
N LYS A 108 19.77 3.78 33.11
CA LYS A 108 20.68 4.28 34.16
C LYS A 108 22.09 4.60 33.66
N ILE A 109 22.63 3.78 32.74
CA ILE A 109 23.93 4.05 32.11
C ILE A 109 23.85 5.29 31.22
N LYS A 110 22.78 5.44 30.43
CA LYS A 110 22.56 6.61 29.57
C LYS A 110 22.47 7.90 30.38
N GLU A 111 21.73 7.87 31.49
CA GLU A 111 21.56 9.00 32.40
C GLU A 111 22.90 9.41 33.04
N LYS A 112 23.70 8.44 33.53
CA LYS A 112 25.06 8.70 34.03
C LYS A 112 25.99 9.33 32.98
N ILE A 113 25.92 8.89 31.73
CA ILE A 113 26.73 9.45 30.64
C ILE A 113 26.33 10.90 30.35
N ILE A 114 25.03 11.21 30.36
CA ILE A 114 24.52 12.58 30.16
C ILE A 114 24.98 13.51 31.27
N ILE A 115 24.87 13.08 32.54
CA ILE A 115 25.32 13.84 33.71
C ILE A 115 26.83 14.13 33.60
N ASN A 116 27.66 13.12 33.31
CA ASN A 116 29.12 13.33 33.17
C ASN A 116 29.47 14.30 32.03
N LYS A 117 28.76 14.25 30.90
CA LYS A 117 28.99 15.18 29.78
C LYS A 117 28.59 16.62 30.12
N SER A 118 27.55 16.81 30.94
CA SER A 118 27.13 18.13 31.42
C SER A 118 28.14 18.72 32.41
N GLY A 119 28.71 17.91 33.30
CA GLY A 119 29.77 18.32 34.24
C GLY A 119 31.05 18.77 33.52
N LEU A 120 31.50 18.04 32.50
CA LEU A 120 32.68 18.39 31.72
C LEU A 120 32.53 19.73 30.97
N LYS A 121 31.32 20.05 30.49
CA LYS A 121 31.05 21.29 29.74
C LYS A 121 31.07 22.54 30.63
N SER A 122 30.81 22.40 31.93
CA SER A 122 30.90 23.52 32.89
C SER A 122 32.34 23.86 33.28
N ASN A 123 33.23 22.88 33.30
CA ASN A 123 34.59 23.05 33.82
C ASN A 123 35.58 23.66 32.81
N GLY A 124 35.23 23.71 31.52
CA GLY A 124 36.06 24.31 30.45
C GLY A 124 35.90 25.83 30.28
N ARG A 125 35.22 26.54 31.19
CA ARG A 125 34.95 27.99 31.12
C ARG A 125 35.63 28.82 32.21
N ARG A 126 36.58 28.27 32.96
CA ARG A 126 37.46 29.07 33.82
C ARG A 126 38.62 29.62 32.97
N ARG A 127 38.37 30.81 32.42
CA ARG A 127 39.37 31.71 31.82
C ARG A 127 40.53 31.88 32.81
N ILE A 128 41.73 31.72 32.28
CA ILE A 128 42.98 32.10 32.91
C ILE A 128 43.08 33.62 32.73
N GLU A 129 43.06 34.36 33.84
CA GLU A 129 43.59 35.73 33.92
C GLU A 129 45.07 35.66 34.31
#